data_AF-A0A2H5X3H0-F1
#
_entry.id   AF-A0A2H5X3H0-F1
#
_cell.length_a   1.000
_cell.length_b   1.000
_cell.length_c   1.000
_cell.angle_alpha   90.00
_cell.angle_beta   90.00
_cell.angle_gamma   90.00
#
_symmetry.space_group_name_H-M   'P 1'
#
loop_
_entity.id
_entity.type
_entity.pdbx_description
1 polymer ?
#
loop_
_entity_poly.entity_id
_entity_poly.type
_entity_poly.pdbx_seq_one_letter_code
_entity_poly.pdbx_strand_id
1 'polypeptide(L)'
;MLNLIRKARAERGFTLVEIMIVVLIIGILLAIAVPNFVRARESSRAKACVSNLKQIDAAKEQWAMDNNKSNGDACAMTDLVPTYLKSTPSCPSGGTYTVGSVGTNPTCSIGGTHTL
;
A
#
# COMPACT_ATOMS: atom_id res chain seq x y z
N MET A 1 69.31 8.22 14.26
CA MET A 1 68.37 7.16 14.67
C MET A 1 67.08 7.34 13.86
N LEU A 2 66.90 6.45 12.87
CA LEU A 2 65.75 6.18 12.00
C LEU A 2 65.10 7.29 11.13
N ASN A 3 65.42 7.22 9.83
CA ASN A 3 64.60 7.79 8.74
C ASN A 3 63.37 6.89 8.51
N LEU A 4 62.16 7.41 8.73
CA LEU A 4 60.90 6.74 8.41
C LEU A 4 60.52 6.99 6.95
N ILE A 5 60.80 6.02 6.09
CA ILE A 5 60.29 5.98 4.71
C ILE A 5 58.77 5.76 4.79
N ARG A 6 57.99 6.84 4.71
CA ARG A 6 56.54 6.77 4.49
C ARG A 6 56.28 6.21 3.10
N LYS A 7 55.95 4.92 3.00
CA LYS A 7 55.30 4.36 1.79
C LYS A 7 53.95 5.04 1.63
N ALA A 8 53.83 6.01 0.73
CA ALA A 8 52.53 6.46 0.24
C ALA A 8 51.83 5.25 -0.40
N ARG A 9 50.72 4.81 0.20
CA ARG A 9 49.90 3.75 -0.36
C ARG A 9 49.34 4.28 -1.68
N ALA A 10 49.78 3.72 -2.80
CA ALA A 10 49.22 4.06 -4.11
C ALA A 10 47.75 3.65 -4.09
N GLU A 11 46.86 4.63 -3.95
CA GLU A 11 45.43 4.40 -4.12
C GLU A 11 45.18 4.05 -5.58
N ARG A 12 44.83 2.79 -5.82
CA ARG A 12 44.40 2.32 -7.14
C ARG A 12 43.00 2.86 -7.40
N GLY A 13 42.86 3.76 -8.37
CA GLY A 13 41.56 4.23 -8.84
C GLY A 13 40.79 3.13 -9.58
N PHE A 14 39.46 3.24 -9.60
CA PHE A 14 38.58 2.38 -10.39
C PHE A 14 38.93 2.46 -11.88
N THR A 15 38.95 1.30 -12.55
CA THR A 15 39.08 1.27 -14.01
C THR A 15 37.74 1.63 -14.67
N LEU A 16 37.77 2.27 -15.85
CA LEU A 16 36.55 2.55 -16.63
C LEU A 16 35.78 1.25 -16.96
N VAL A 17 36.51 0.15 -17.16
CA VAL A 17 35.95 -1.17 -17.46
C VAL A 17 35.17 -1.73 -16.27
N GLU A 18 35.67 -1.59 -15.04
CA GLU A 18 34.93 -2.03 -13.85
C GLU A 18 33.59 -1.31 -13.73
N ILE A 19 33.57 0.01 -13.91
CA ILE A 19 32.33 0.79 -13.82
C ILE A 19 31.34 0.35 -14.92
N MET A 20 31.83 0.08 -16.13
CA MET A 20 31.00 -0.36 -17.26
C MET A 20 30.28 -1.69 -16.97
N ILE A 21 30.98 -2.68 -16.43
CA ILE A 21 30.38 -3.98 -16.10
C ILE A 21 29.34 -3.83 -14.98
N VAL A 22 29.63 -3.00 -13.98
CA VAL A 22 28.71 -2.76 -12.85
C VAL A 22 27.40 -2.15 -13.33
N VAL A 23 27.44 -1.10 -14.16
CA VAL A 23 26.20 -0.47 -14.66
C VAL A 23 25.41 -1.40 -15.58
N LEU A 24 26.09 -2.27 -16.33
CA LEU A 24 25.44 -3.29 -17.16
C LEU A 24 24.64 -4.28 -16.30
N ILE A 25 25.24 -4.80 -15.22
CA ILE A 25 24.55 -5.74 -14.32
C ILE A 25 23.37 -5.05 -13.62
N ILE A 26 23.58 -3.83 -13.11
CA ILE A 26 22.51 -3.05 -12.47
C ILE A 26 21.37 -2.78 -13.47
N GLY A 27 21.68 -2.46 -14.72
CA GLY A 27 20.68 -2.24 -15.78
C GLY A 27 19.79 -3.46 -16.02
N ILE A 28 20.37 -4.65 -16.10
CA ILE A 28 19.62 -5.91 -16.27
C ILE A 28 18.71 -6.17 -15.06
N LEU A 29 19.22 -6.00 -13.84
CA LEU A 29 18.44 -6.20 -12.62
C LEU A 29 17.27 -5.21 -12.54
N LEU A 30 17.50 -3.93 -12.83
CA LEU A 30 16.45 -2.90 -12.80
C LEU A 30 15.37 -3.14 -13.86
N ALA A 31 15.74 -3.60 -15.06
CA ALA A 31 14.79 -3.90 -16.13
C ALA A 31 13.72 -4.93 -15.70
N ILE A 32 14.09 -5.89 -14.84
CA ILE A 32 13.16 -6.89 -14.30
C ILE A 32 12.48 -6.39 -13.03
N ALA A 33 13.23 -5.73 -12.15
CA ALA A 33 12.76 -5.34 -10.82
C ALA A 33 11.69 -4.24 -10.88
N VAL A 34 11.87 -3.21 -11.71
CA VAL A 34 10.96 -2.04 -11.79
C VAL A 34 9.54 -2.42 -12.21
N PRO A 35 9.28 -3.13 -13.32
CA PRO A 35 7.92 -3.47 -13.71
C PRO A 35 7.24 -4.40 -12.70
N ASN A 36 8.00 -5.31 -12.08
CA ASN A 36 7.47 -6.20 -11.04
C ASN A 36 7.08 -5.41 -9.78
N PHE A 37 7.92 -4.47 -9.35
CA PHE A 37 7.65 -3.64 -8.18
C PHE A 37 6.40 -2.77 -8.37
N VAL A 38 6.21 -2.17 -9.56
CA VAL A 38 5.02 -1.37 -9.87
C VAL A 38 3.75 -2.23 -9.78
N ARG A 39 3.75 -3.43 -10.37
CA ARG A 39 2.60 -4.35 -10.30
C ARG A 39 2.31 -4.81 -8.87
N ALA A 40 3.36 -5.14 -8.11
CA ALA A 40 3.22 -5.54 -6.71
C ALA A 40 2.64 -4.40 -5.86
N ARG A 41 3.09 -3.16 -6.09
CA ARG A 41 2.56 -1.98 -5.40
C ARG A 41 1.07 -1.76 -5.70
N GLU A 42 0.66 -1.89 -6.95
CA GLU A 42 -0.74 -1.73 -7.33
C GLU A 42 -1.62 -2.84 -6.74
N SER A 43 -1.16 -4.10 -6.78
CA SER A 43 -1.84 -5.22 -6.12
C SER A 43 -1.96 -5.01 -4.60
N SER A 44 -0.92 -4.47 -3.96
CA SER A 44 -0.94 -4.16 -2.53
C SER A 44 -1.98 -3.08 -2.19
N ARG A 45 -2.04 -1.99 -2.98
CA ARG A 45 -3.07 -0.94 -2.83
C ARG A 45 -4.46 -1.53 -2.99
N ALA A 46 -4.64 -2.45 -3.94
CA ALA A 46 -5.90 -3.13 -4.15
C ALA A 46 -6.36 -3.96 -2.96
N LYS A 47 -5.47 -4.82 -2.46
CA LYS A 47 -5.75 -5.66 -1.30
C LYS A 47 -6.03 -4.84 -0.05
N ALA A 48 -5.30 -3.73 0.15
CA ALA A 48 -5.55 -2.82 1.24
C ALA A 48 -6.93 -2.14 1.11
N CYS A 49 -7.33 -1.72 -0.09
CA CYS A 49 -8.65 -1.16 -0.33
C CYS A 49 -9.77 -2.16 0.01
N VAL A 50 -9.66 -3.41 -0.48
CA VAL A 50 -10.61 -4.49 -0.16
C VAL A 50 -10.63 -4.80 1.34
N SER A 51 -9.48 -4.80 2.01
CA SER A 51 -9.40 -4.99 3.46
C SER A 51 -10.15 -3.90 4.22
N ASN A 52 -10.04 -2.64 3.80
CA ASN A 52 -10.79 -1.53 4.38
C ASN A 52 -12.30 -1.69 4.14
N LEU A 53 -12.72 -2.12 2.94
CA LEU A 53 -14.12 -2.40 2.67
C LEU A 53 -14.68 -3.50 3.58
N LYS A 54 -13.92 -4.57 3.81
CA LYS A 54 -14.32 -5.64 4.76
C LYS A 54 -14.46 -5.12 6.18
N GLN A 55 -13.56 -4.24 6.62
CA GLN A 55 -13.65 -3.62 7.93
C GLN A 55 -14.89 -2.72 8.07
N ILE A 56 -15.22 -1.95 7.02
CA ILE A 56 -16.43 -1.14 6.98
C ILE A 56 -17.68 -2.02 7.04
N ASP A 57 -17.70 -3.10 6.28
CA ASP A 57 -18.84 -4.01 6.22
C ASP A 57 -19.11 -4.70 7.57
N ALA A 58 -18.05 -5.25 8.18
CA ALA A 58 -18.14 -5.85 9.51
C ALA A 58 -18.59 -4.84 10.58
N ALA A 59 -18.07 -3.61 10.53
CA ALA A 59 -18.49 -2.56 11.44
C ALA A 59 -19.96 -2.16 11.25
N LYS A 60 -20.44 -2.12 10.00
CA LYS A 60 -21.84 -1.84 9.68
C LYS A 60 -22.75 -2.96 10.17
N GLU A 61 -22.37 -4.22 9.98
CA GLU A 61 -23.12 -5.36 10.53
C GLU A 61 -23.19 -5.29 12.06
N GLN A 62 -22.08 -4.94 12.71
CA GLN A 62 -22.05 -4.77 14.17
C GLN A 62 -22.94 -3.62 14.64
N TRP A 63 -22.85 -2.45 13.99
CA TRP A 63 -23.73 -1.32 14.27
C TRP A 63 -25.20 -1.68 14.09
N ALA A 64 -25.54 -2.44 13.04
CA ALA A 64 -26.90 -2.86 12.77
C ALA A 64 -27.44 -3.79 13.88
N MET A 65 -26.62 -4.75 14.34
CA MET A 65 -26.99 -5.64 15.45
C MET A 65 -27.25 -4.86 16.75
N ASP A 66 -26.37 -3.93 17.12
CA ASP A 66 -26.51 -3.15 18.36
C ASP A 66 -27.73 -2.22 18.34
N ASN A 67 -28.11 -1.72 17.16
CA ASN A 67 -29.20 -0.75 16.97
C ASN A 67 -30.51 -1.40 16.48
N ASN A 68 -30.61 -2.73 16.51
CA ASN A 68 -31.77 -3.50 16.04
C ASN A 68 -32.20 -3.11 14.60
N LYS A 69 -31.22 -2.83 13.74
CA LYS A 69 -31.43 -2.51 12.32
C LYS A 69 -31.47 -3.77 11.48
N SER A 70 -32.22 -3.71 10.39
CA SER A 70 -32.39 -4.78 9.42
C SER A 70 -31.79 -4.39 8.07
N ASN A 71 -31.68 -5.37 7.17
CA ASN A 71 -31.23 -5.12 5.81
C ASN A 71 -32.11 -4.06 5.13
N GLY A 72 -31.46 -3.10 4.46
CA GLY A 72 -32.12 -1.95 3.82
C GLY A 72 -32.10 -0.66 4.66
N ASP A 73 -31.86 -0.74 5.96
CA ASP A 73 -31.75 0.45 6.81
C ASP A 73 -30.55 1.31 6.40
N ALA A 74 -30.76 2.63 6.42
CA ALA A 74 -29.72 3.59 6.09
C ALA A 74 -28.61 3.56 7.14
N CYS A 75 -27.36 3.48 6.68
CA CYS A 75 -26.16 3.55 7.49
C CYS A 75 -25.21 4.59 6.89
N ALA A 76 -24.70 5.50 7.72
CA ALA A 76 -23.70 6.47 7.32
C ALA A 76 -22.35 6.18 7.99
N MET A 77 -21.26 6.67 7.39
CA MET A 77 -19.92 6.53 7.96
C MET A 77 -19.80 7.18 9.35
N THR A 78 -20.63 8.20 9.62
CA THR A 78 -20.72 8.87 10.94
C THR A 78 -21.30 7.99 12.03
N ASP A 79 -22.08 6.97 11.67
CA ASP A 79 -22.65 6.03 12.65
C ASP A 79 -21.61 4.97 13.05
N LEU A 80 -20.64 4.72 12.18
CA LEU A 80 -19.59 3.72 12.38
C LEU A 80 -18.38 4.27 13.13
N VAL A 81 -18.03 5.54 12.93
CA VAL A 81 -16.87 6.20 13.56
C VAL A 81 -17.34 7.10 14.70
N PRO A 82 -16.72 7.07 15.90
CA PRO A 82 -15.51 6.34 16.28
C PRO A 82 -15.76 4.97 16.94
N THR A 83 -17.01 4.56 17.09
CA THR A 83 -17.39 3.43 17.96
C THR A 83 -17.01 2.08 17.38
N TYR A 84 -17.28 1.85 16.08
CA TYR A 84 -17.07 0.57 15.39
C TYR A 84 -15.83 0.62 14.49
N LEU A 85 -15.47 1.80 13.97
CA LEU A 85 -14.18 2.08 13.34
C LEU A 85 -13.45 3.18 14.10
N LYS A 86 -12.15 2.98 14.35
CA LYS A 86 -11.28 3.97 15.02
C LYS A 86 -11.22 5.31 14.28
N SER A 87 -11.25 5.28 12.96
CA SER A 87 -11.25 6.45 12.10
C SER A 87 -11.79 6.07 10.72
N THR A 88 -12.18 7.07 9.93
CA THR A 88 -12.57 6.84 8.53
C THR A 88 -11.34 6.36 7.75
N PRO A 89 -11.35 5.15 7.19
CA PRO A 89 -10.21 4.64 6.44
C PRO A 89 -10.01 5.47 5.18
N SER A 90 -8.76 5.76 4.84
CA SER A 90 -8.39 6.42 3.58
C SER A 90 -8.01 5.38 2.55
N CYS A 91 -8.51 5.53 1.32
CA CYS A 91 -8.17 4.61 0.24
C CYS A 91 -6.73 4.86 -0.23
N PRO A 92 -5.87 3.81 -0.29
CA PRO A 92 -4.48 3.95 -0.76
C PRO A 92 -4.36 4.44 -2.21
N SER A 93 -5.44 4.33 -2.99
CA SER A 93 -5.53 4.80 -4.37
C SER A 93 -6.11 6.21 -4.50
N GLY A 94 -6.52 6.85 -3.39
CA GLY A 94 -7.09 8.21 -3.38
C GLY A 94 -8.62 8.27 -3.50
N GLY A 95 -9.31 7.14 -3.39
CA GLY A 95 -10.77 7.04 -3.48
C GLY A 95 -11.49 7.33 -2.17
N THR A 96 -12.82 7.41 -2.26
CA THR A 96 -13.73 7.57 -1.12
C THR A 96 -14.56 6.32 -0.92
N TYR A 97 -14.84 6.00 0.34
CA TYR A 97 -15.66 4.84 0.71
C TYR A 97 -17.11 5.24 0.93
N THR A 98 -18.02 4.45 0.37
CA THR A 98 -19.47 4.59 0.57
C THR A 98 -19.97 3.33 1.27
N VAL A 99 -20.60 3.50 2.43
CA VAL A 99 -21.03 2.39 3.30
C VAL A 99 -22.20 1.60 2.70
N GLY A 100 -23.16 2.31 2.09
CA GLY A 100 -24.43 1.74 1.63
C GLY A 100 -25.40 1.44 2.77
N SER A 101 -26.56 0.90 2.44
CA SER A 101 -27.51 0.39 3.44
C SER A 101 -26.99 -0.89 4.09
N VAL A 102 -27.52 -1.22 5.27
CA VAL A 102 -27.28 -2.51 5.93
C VAL A 102 -27.63 -3.66 4.96
N GLY A 103 -26.76 -4.65 4.85
CA GLY A 103 -26.92 -5.78 3.93
C GLY A 103 -26.49 -5.52 2.47
N THR A 104 -26.04 -4.31 2.13
CA THR A 104 -25.41 -4.02 0.82
C THR A 104 -23.91 -3.81 0.97
N ASN A 105 -23.08 -4.41 0.12
CA ASN A 105 -21.63 -4.27 0.24
C ASN A 105 -21.18 -2.80 0.14
N PRO A 106 -20.27 -2.31 1.01
CA PRO A 106 -19.68 -0.99 0.83
C PRO A 106 -18.85 -0.93 -0.45
N THR A 107 -18.74 0.26 -1.02
CA THR A 107 -18.08 0.50 -2.31
C THR A 107 -17.00 1.57 -2.20
N CYS A 108 -16.06 1.55 -3.15
CA CYS A 108 -15.00 2.55 -3.30
C CYS A 108 -15.19 3.28 -4.63
N SER A 109 -15.08 4.61 -4.64
CA SER A 109 -15.32 5.46 -5.82
C SER A 109 -14.36 5.22 -6.99
N ILE A 110 -13.19 4.63 -6.72
CA ILE A 110 -12.20 4.31 -7.76
C ILE A 110 -12.58 3.05 -8.57
N GLY A 111 -13.66 2.34 -8.21
CA GLY A 111 -14.38 1.36 -9.05
C GLY A 111 -13.54 0.48 -9.99
N GLY A 112 -13.33 -0.80 -9.64
CA GLY A 112 -12.52 -1.74 -10.45
C GLY A 112 -12.11 -2.98 -9.66
N THR A 113 -10.80 -3.23 -9.52
CA THR A 113 -10.18 -4.33 -8.72
C THR A 113 -10.36 -4.23 -7.20
N HIS A 114 -11.28 -3.37 -6.73
CA HIS A 114 -11.47 -3.01 -5.32
C HIS A 114 -12.94 -3.16 -4.92
N THR A 115 -13.58 -4.26 -5.32
CA THR A 115 -14.91 -4.62 -4.83
C THR A 115 -14.79 -5.75 -3.82
N LEU A 116 -15.76 -5.80 -2.92
CA LEU A 116 -15.98 -6.97 -2.07
C LEU A 116 -16.53 -8.14 -2.88
#